data_AF-A0A8J7UC60-F1
#
_entry.id   AF-A0A8J7UC60-F1
#
_cell.length_a   1.000
_cell.length_b   1.000
_cell.length_c   1.000
_cell.angle_alpha   90.00
_cell.angle_beta   90.00
_cell.angle_gamma   90.00
#
_symmetry.space_group_name_H-M   'P 1'
#
loop_
_entity.id
_entity.type
_entity.pdbx_description
1 polymer ?
#
loop_
_entity_poly.entity_id
_entity_poly.type
_entity_poly.pdbx_seq_one_letter_code
_entity_poly.pdbx_strand_id
1 'polypeptide(L)'
;MSDKQTSLPKLFNPTAAVVLSLVFTPMFGAFLHGLNWRELGDDESAARSMGWVRGTFIAFVLYLVVDPFLQSMAFARYLMMAMLVGFWFSWALSLGFRQVRFVREFVKDNYEPQRLGKAIMLGAFGWVAFSALAFTIMLFLHVTGLDPIAMPPAS
;
A
#
# COMPACT_ATOMS: atom_id res chain seq x y z
N MET A 1 20.16 32.15 -13.04
CA MET A 1 18.85 32.00 -12.37
C MET A 1 17.91 31.39 -13.40
N SER A 2 17.63 30.09 -13.30
CA SER A 2 16.72 29.42 -14.24
C SER A 2 15.28 29.80 -13.89
N ASP A 3 14.57 30.31 -14.88
CA ASP A 3 13.16 30.64 -14.88
C ASP A 3 12.34 29.40 -14.45
N LYS A 4 11.93 29.34 -13.17
CA LYS A 4 10.97 28.35 -12.70
C LYS A 4 9.61 28.83 -13.18
N GLN A 5 9.30 28.44 -14.41
CA GLN A 5 7.99 28.56 -15.01
C GLN A 5 6.94 28.20 -13.95
N THR A 6 6.06 29.16 -13.63
CA THR A 6 5.01 29.09 -12.61
C THR A 6 3.92 28.12 -13.03
N SER A 7 4.26 26.85 -13.23
CA SER A 7 3.28 25.78 -13.47
C SER A 7 2.72 25.33 -12.13
N LEU A 8 1.40 25.18 -12.06
CA LEU A 8 0.72 24.65 -10.88
C LEU A 8 1.28 23.26 -10.53
N PRO A 9 1.43 22.93 -9.23
CA PRO A 9 1.86 21.61 -8.82
C PRO A 9 0.88 20.55 -9.34
N LYS A 10 1.40 19.45 -9.86
CA LYS A 10 0.57 18.36 -10.39
C LYS A 10 0.31 17.30 -9.32
N LEU A 11 -0.89 17.29 -8.75
CA LEU A 11 -1.22 16.42 -7.62
C LEU A 11 -2.29 15.39 -7.98
N PHE A 12 -2.14 14.17 -7.48
CA PHE A 12 -3.24 13.23 -7.37
C PHE A 12 -4.22 13.71 -6.32
N ASN A 13 -5.52 13.51 -6.54
CA ASN A 13 -6.54 13.82 -5.53
C ASN A 13 -6.26 13.02 -4.24
N PRO A 14 -5.93 13.68 -3.12
CA PRO A 14 -5.47 12.99 -1.91
C PRO A 14 -6.58 12.18 -1.23
N THR A 15 -7.84 12.63 -1.34
CA THR A 15 -9.01 11.90 -0.81
C THR A 15 -9.24 10.63 -1.61
N ALA A 16 -9.20 10.72 -2.95
CA ALA A 16 -9.32 9.55 -3.82
C ALA A 16 -8.17 8.56 -3.56
N ALA A 17 -6.95 9.04 -3.33
CA ALA A 17 -5.83 8.18 -2.95
C ALA A 17 -6.12 7.42 -1.65
N VAL A 18 -6.63 8.07 -0.60
CA VAL A 18 -6.99 7.42 0.67
C VAL A 18 -8.07 6.34 0.47
N VAL A 19 -9.12 6.63 -0.29
CA VAL A 19 -10.21 5.67 -0.57
C VAL A 19 -9.69 4.48 -1.39
N LEU A 20 -8.95 4.73 -2.46
CA LEU A 20 -8.37 3.66 -3.29
C LEU A 20 -7.34 2.82 -2.54
N SER A 21 -6.71 3.36 -1.50
CA SER A 21 -5.81 2.59 -0.63
C SER A 21 -6.50 1.50 0.17
N LEU A 22 -7.81 1.63 0.40
CA LEU A 22 -8.60 0.57 1.03
C LEU A 22 -8.82 -0.61 0.07
N VAL A 23 -8.92 -0.32 -1.23
CA VAL A 23 -9.10 -1.33 -2.29
C VAL A 23 -7.78 -1.99 -2.68
N PHE A 24 -6.72 -1.18 -2.80
CA PHE A 24 -5.39 -1.67 -3.09
C PHE A 24 -4.67 -2.02 -1.81
N THR A 25 -3.87 -1.10 -1.29
CA THR A 25 -3.19 -1.24 -0.01
C THR A 25 -2.80 0.16 0.49
N PRO A 26 -2.43 0.31 1.77
CA PRO A 26 -1.85 1.56 2.28
C PRO A 26 -0.57 1.97 1.55
N MET A 27 0.17 1.00 1.00
CA MET A 27 1.34 1.24 0.14
C MET A 27 0.98 2.09 -1.08
N PHE A 28 -0.17 1.81 -1.71
CA PHE A 28 -0.65 2.58 -2.86
C PHE A 28 -0.90 4.05 -2.49
N GLY A 29 -1.64 4.30 -1.41
CA GLY A 29 -1.91 5.66 -0.93
C GLY A 29 -0.67 6.40 -0.51
N ALA A 30 0.19 5.75 0.25
CA ALA A 30 1.46 6.30 0.70
C ALA A 30 2.34 6.68 -0.48
N PHE A 31 2.39 5.85 -1.53
CA PHE A 31 3.12 6.15 -2.75
C PHE A 31 2.60 7.42 -3.44
N LEU A 32 1.28 7.51 -3.68
CA LEU A 32 0.68 8.69 -4.29
C LEU A 32 0.85 9.95 -3.43
N HIS A 33 0.69 9.83 -2.11
CA HIS A 33 0.91 10.95 -1.19
C HIS A 33 2.37 11.39 -1.18
N GLY A 34 3.33 10.47 -1.27
CA GLY A 34 4.74 10.83 -1.38
C GLY A 34 5.07 11.54 -2.69
N LEU A 35 4.45 11.15 -3.81
CA LEU A 35 4.59 11.88 -5.08
C LEU A 35 4.02 13.29 -4.98
N ASN A 36 2.84 13.44 -4.37
CA ASN A 36 2.22 14.74 -4.11
C ASN A 36 3.10 15.63 -3.23
N TRP A 37 3.66 15.11 -2.13
CA TRP A 37 4.53 15.89 -1.25
C TRP A 37 5.80 16.37 -1.96
N ARG A 38 6.39 15.50 -2.79
CA ARG A 38 7.56 15.87 -3.58
C ARG A 38 7.25 16.97 -4.60
N GLU A 39 6.08 16.91 -5.24
CA GLU A 39 5.61 17.96 -6.14
C GLU A 39 5.37 19.29 -5.41
N LEU A 40 4.92 19.23 -4.14
CA LEU A 40 4.76 20.38 -3.26
C LEU A 40 6.11 20.90 -2.70
N GLY A 41 7.22 20.21 -2.95
CA GLY A 41 8.55 20.57 -2.43
C GLY A 41 8.79 20.21 -0.96
N ASP A 42 7.94 19.37 -0.35
CA ASP A 42 8.11 18.86 1.01
C ASP A 42 8.74 17.46 0.98
N ASP A 43 10.06 17.43 0.86
CA ASP A 43 10.84 16.19 0.78
C ASP A 43 10.78 15.37 2.08
N GLU A 44 10.58 16.00 3.23
CA GLU A 44 10.46 15.30 4.52
C GLU A 44 9.16 14.48 4.54
N SER A 45 8.03 15.12 4.25
CA SER A 45 6.74 14.43 4.17
C SER A 45 6.72 13.37 3.06
N ALA A 46 7.39 13.64 1.94
CA ALA A 46 7.55 12.66 0.86
C ALA A 46 8.34 11.43 1.35
N ALA A 47 9.44 11.63 2.07
CA ALA A 47 10.24 10.54 2.63
C ALA A 47 9.46 9.71 3.67
N ARG A 48 8.67 10.37 4.53
CA ARG A 48 7.80 9.68 5.51
C ARG A 48 6.74 8.82 4.83
N SER A 49 6.12 9.34 3.76
CA SER A 49 5.21 8.57 2.92
C SER A 49 5.90 7.36 2.28
N MET A 50 7.12 7.52 1.74
CA MET A 50 7.88 6.40 1.18
C MET A 50 8.36 5.41 2.26
N GLY A 51 8.53 5.85 3.51
CA GLY A 51 8.73 4.97 4.66
C GLY A 51 7.56 4.00 4.86
N TRP A 52 6.31 4.49 4.75
CA TRP A 52 5.12 3.64 4.79
C TRP A 52 5.06 2.66 3.62
N VAL A 53 5.42 3.09 2.41
CA VAL A 53 5.53 2.19 1.24
C VAL A 53 6.44 1.01 1.56
N ARG A 54 7.66 1.28 2.04
CA ARG A 54 8.65 0.26 2.40
C ARG A 54 8.17 -0.64 3.53
N GLY A 55 7.63 -0.05 4.60
CA GLY A 55 7.14 -0.80 5.76
C GLY A 55 5.99 -1.73 5.42
N THR A 56 5.00 -1.25 4.66
CA THR A 56 3.90 -2.09 4.17
C THR A 56 4.41 -3.16 3.21
N PHE A 57 5.36 -2.85 2.34
CA PHE A 57 5.94 -3.84 1.42
C PHE A 57 6.62 -4.98 2.18
N ILE A 58 7.48 -4.65 3.15
CA ILE A 58 8.15 -5.64 3.99
C ILE A 58 7.14 -6.49 4.75
N ALA A 59 6.11 -5.88 5.34
CA ALA A 59 5.07 -6.62 6.05
C ALA A 59 4.32 -7.62 5.15
N PHE A 60 4.02 -7.26 3.90
CA PHE A 60 3.35 -8.15 2.96
C PHE A 60 4.25 -9.29 2.50
N VAL A 61 5.55 -9.03 2.30
CA VAL A 61 6.53 -10.08 2.02
C VAL A 61 6.64 -11.05 3.20
N LEU A 62 6.75 -10.53 4.43
CA LEU A 62 6.77 -11.36 5.64
C LEU A 62 5.49 -12.17 5.79
N TYR A 63 4.34 -11.58 5.49
CA TYR A 63 3.07 -12.30 5.49
C TYR A 63 3.08 -13.47 4.50
N LEU A 64 3.58 -13.29 3.26
CA LEU A 64 3.66 -14.40 2.29
C LEU A 64 4.51 -15.58 2.77
N VAL A 65 5.55 -15.29 3.56
CA VAL A 65 6.44 -16.32 4.12
C VAL A 65 5.79 -17.00 5.32
N VAL A 66 5.12 -16.25 6.18
CA VAL A 66 4.59 -16.73 7.46
C VAL A 66 3.21 -17.37 7.33
N ASP A 67 2.36 -16.87 6.44
CA ASP A 67 0.96 -17.28 6.29
C ASP A 67 0.75 -18.80 6.14
N PRO A 68 1.53 -19.55 5.32
CA PRO A 68 1.37 -21.00 5.21
C PRO A 68 1.48 -21.72 6.56
N PHE A 69 2.36 -21.25 7.44
CA PHE A 69 2.62 -21.86 8.74
C PHE A 69 1.58 -21.49 9.82
N LEU A 70 0.76 -20.47 9.57
CA LEU A 70 -0.29 -20.04 10.51
C LEU A 70 -1.64 -20.72 10.25
N GLN A 71 -1.80 -21.48 9.17
CA GLN A 71 -3.10 -22.00 8.72
C GLN A 71 -3.82 -22.92 9.73
N SER A 72 -3.10 -23.47 10.72
CA SER A 72 -3.70 -24.23 11.83
C SER A 72 -4.44 -23.36 12.85
N MET A 73 -4.21 -22.05 12.85
CA MET A 73 -4.79 -21.12 13.81
C MET A 73 -6.10 -20.53 13.28
N ALA A 74 -7.13 -20.48 14.13
CA ALA A 74 -8.47 -20.00 13.74
C ALA A 74 -8.48 -18.56 13.18
N PHE A 75 -7.54 -17.71 13.60
CA PHE A 75 -7.43 -16.32 13.16
C PHE A 75 -6.68 -16.14 11.84
N ALA A 76 -5.90 -17.13 11.38
CA ALA A 76 -5.04 -16.99 10.19
C ALA A 76 -5.85 -16.64 8.94
N ARG A 77 -7.05 -17.21 8.81
CA ARG A 77 -8.01 -16.90 7.73
C ARG A 77 -8.41 -15.42 7.63
N TYR A 78 -8.29 -14.67 8.73
CA TYR A 78 -8.62 -13.24 8.80
C TYR A 78 -7.40 -12.34 8.86
N LEU A 79 -6.19 -12.91 8.96
CA LEU A 79 -4.96 -12.14 9.19
C LEU A 79 -4.70 -11.13 8.08
N MET A 80 -4.83 -11.53 6.81
CA MET A 80 -4.68 -10.61 5.67
C MET A 80 -5.67 -9.44 5.76
N MET A 81 -6.96 -9.74 5.99
CA MET A 81 -7.99 -8.71 6.07
C MET A 81 -7.72 -7.76 7.24
N ALA A 82 -7.37 -8.32 8.41
CA ALA A 82 -7.02 -7.55 9.59
C ALA A 82 -5.80 -6.67 9.35
N MET A 83 -4.77 -7.15 8.65
CA MET A 83 -3.61 -6.35 8.26
C MET A 83 -3.98 -5.24 7.28
N LEU A 84 -4.76 -5.52 6.23
CA LEU A 84 -5.18 -4.51 5.25
C LEU A 84 -5.93 -3.37 5.93
N VAL A 85 -6.95 -3.71 6.72
CA VAL A 85 -7.79 -2.74 7.43
C VAL A 85 -6.98 -2.01 8.51
N GLY A 86 -6.23 -2.76 9.33
CA GLY A 86 -5.42 -2.20 10.40
C GLY A 86 -4.31 -1.28 9.90
N PHE A 87 -3.61 -1.66 8.83
CA PHE A 87 -2.59 -0.82 8.22
C PHE A 87 -3.22 0.38 7.53
N TRP A 88 -4.38 0.21 6.90
CA TRP A 88 -5.11 1.34 6.32
C TRP A 88 -5.48 2.36 7.38
N PHE A 89 -6.07 1.94 8.50
CA PHE A 89 -6.36 2.84 9.62
C PHE A 89 -5.09 3.50 10.17
N SER A 90 -4.04 2.71 10.41
CA SER A 90 -2.78 3.22 10.96
C SER A 90 -2.14 4.27 10.05
N TRP A 91 -2.11 4.02 8.74
CA TRP A 91 -1.57 4.95 7.76
C TRP A 91 -2.47 6.17 7.55
N ALA A 92 -3.79 5.96 7.39
CA ALA A 92 -4.75 7.03 7.13
C ALA A 92 -4.78 8.04 8.27
N LEU A 93 -4.80 7.57 9.52
CA LEU A 93 -4.79 8.42 10.71
C LEU A 93 -3.42 9.10 10.94
N SER A 94 -2.32 8.44 10.58
CA SER A 94 -0.98 9.02 10.79
C SER A 94 -0.61 10.04 9.73
N LEU A 95 -0.69 9.72 8.44
CA LEU A 95 -0.23 10.58 7.32
C LEU A 95 -1.32 10.88 6.30
N GLY A 96 -2.20 9.92 5.98
CA GLY A 96 -3.16 10.06 4.89
C GLY A 96 -4.07 11.29 5.05
N PHE A 97 -4.74 11.40 6.19
CA PHE A 97 -5.63 12.55 6.45
C PHE A 97 -4.88 13.87 6.62
N ARG A 98 -3.57 13.84 6.95
CA ARG A 98 -2.77 15.08 7.00
C ARG A 98 -2.63 15.70 5.62
N GLN A 99 -2.31 14.91 4.59
CA GLN A 99 -2.21 15.46 3.24
C GLN A 99 -3.57 15.92 2.70
N VAL A 100 -4.65 15.16 2.97
CA VAL A 100 -6.01 15.57 2.61
C VAL A 100 -6.34 16.93 3.22
N ARG A 101 -6.06 17.11 4.51
CA ARG A 101 -6.29 18.37 5.21
C ARG A 101 -5.41 19.50 4.64
N PHE A 102 -4.12 19.24 4.43
CA PHE A 102 -3.18 20.21 3.91
C PHE A 102 -3.60 20.74 2.53
N VAL A 103 -3.88 19.83 1.59
CA VAL A 103 -4.31 20.22 0.25
C VAL A 103 -5.61 21.00 0.32
N ARG A 104 -6.57 20.59 1.15
CA ARG A 104 -7.85 21.30 1.30
C ARG A 104 -7.70 22.71 1.90
N GLU A 105 -6.81 22.88 2.87
CA GLU A 105 -6.65 24.14 3.61
C GLU A 105 -5.73 25.14 2.90
N PHE A 106 -4.61 24.66 2.36
CA PHE A 106 -3.53 25.51 1.85
C PHE A 106 -3.44 25.54 0.32
N VAL A 107 -3.69 24.42 -0.36
CA VAL A 107 -3.56 24.32 -1.83
C VAL A 107 -4.88 24.67 -2.53
N LYS A 108 -6.00 24.18 -2.00
CA LYS A 108 -7.36 24.34 -2.55
C LYS A 108 -7.40 23.93 -4.03
N ASP A 109 -7.83 24.84 -4.91
CA ASP A 109 -7.92 24.61 -6.35
C ASP A 109 -6.64 25.02 -7.10
N ASN A 110 -5.58 25.41 -6.38
CA ASN A 110 -4.32 25.87 -6.95
C ASN A 110 -3.36 24.70 -7.30
N TYR A 111 -3.87 23.67 -7.96
CA TYR A 111 -3.09 22.53 -8.44
C TYR A 111 -3.71 21.94 -9.71
N GLU A 112 -2.89 21.31 -10.55
CA GLU A 112 -3.37 20.58 -11.73
C GLU A 112 -3.66 19.11 -11.34
N PRO A 113 -4.90 18.61 -11.48
CA PRO A 113 -5.23 17.25 -11.09
C PRO A 113 -4.55 16.19 -11.97
N GLN A 114 -3.75 15.32 -11.37
CA GLN A 114 -3.19 14.15 -12.04
C GLN A 114 -4.20 13.02 -12.17
N ARG A 115 -4.15 12.34 -13.33
CA ARG A 115 -5.00 11.19 -13.63
C ARG A 115 -4.61 9.97 -12.82
N LEU A 116 -5.55 9.39 -12.10
CA LEU A 116 -5.36 8.17 -11.31
C LEU A 116 -5.25 6.89 -12.15
N GLY A 117 -5.65 6.90 -13.42
CA GLY A 117 -5.73 5.69 -14.25
C GLY A 117 -4.44 4.86 -14.29
N LYS A 118 -3.28 5.52 -14.50
CA LYS A 118 -1.97 4.83 -14.50
C LYS A 118 -1.62 4.25 -13.13
N ALA A 119 -1.97 4.97 -12.06
CA ALA A 119 -1.76 4.49 -10.70
C ALA A 119 -2.64 3.27 -10.42
N ILE A 120 -3.93 3.33 -10.75
CA ILE A 120 -4.88 2.21 -10.59
C ILE A 120 -4.39 0.97 -11.33
N MET A 121 -3.89 1.11 -12.56
CA MET A 121 -3.28 0.00 -13.30
C MET A 121 -2.09 -0.61 -12.55
N LEU A 122 -1.22 0.22 -11.97
CA LEU A 122 -0.10 -0.26 -11.16
C LEU A 122 -0.58 -1.00 -9.89
N GLY A 123 -1.60 -0.48 -9.22
CA GLY A 123 -2.22 -1.13 -8.06
C GLY A 123 -2.84 -2.49 -8.42
N ALA A 124 -3.58 -2.56 -9.53
CA ALA A 124 -4.16 -3.80 -10.04
C ALA A 124 -3.10 -4.82 -10.44
N PHE A 125 -2.04 -4.37 -11.13
CA PHE A 125 -0.89 -5.21 -11.45
C PHE A 125 -0.21 -5.75 -10.18
N GLY A 126 -0.09 -4.92 -9.14
CA GLY A 126 0.42 -5.33 -7.84
C GLY A 126 -0.38 -6.50 -7.23
N TRP A 127 -1.71 -6.46 -7.29
CA TRP A 127 -2.57 -7.58 -6.84
C TRP A 127 -2.37 -8.85 -7.66
N VAL A 128 -2.22 -8.73 -8.98
CA VAL A 128 -1.95 -9.87 -9.86
C VAL A 128 -0.61 -10.50 -9.53
N ALA A 129 0.45 -9.68 -9.41
CA ALA A 129 1.80 -10.14 -9.08
C ALA A 129 1.85 -10.79 -7.68
N PHE A 130 1.18 -10.18 -6.70
CA PHE A 130 1.07 -10.73 -5.34
C PHE A 130 0.38 -12.09 -5.34
N SER A 131 -0.76 -12.21 -6.02
CA SER A 131 -1.52 -13.47 -6.11
C SER A 131 -0.73 -14.56 -6.82
N ALA A 132 -0.05 -14.22 -7.92
CA ALA A 132 0.79 -15.16 -8.66
C ALA A 132 1.96 -15.67 -7.80
N LEU A 133 2.60 -14.78 -7.03
CA LEU A 133 3.69 -15.15 -6.13
C LEU A 133 3.19 -16.03 -4.97
N ALA A 134 2.08 -15.66 -4.33
CA ALA A 134 1.46 -16.45 -3.27
C ALA A 134 1.12 -17.87 -3.75
N PHE A 135 0.50 -17.98 -4.93
CA PHE A 135 0.19 -19.26 -5.55
C PHE A 135 1.46 -20.08 -5.85
N THR A 136 2.52 -19.43 -6.36
CA THR A 136 3.80 -20.09 -6.64
C THR A 136 4.44 -20.65 -5.37
N ILE A 137 4.44 -19.88 -4.27
CA ILE A 137 4.95 -20.33 -2.96
C ILE A 137 4.15 -21.52 -2.47
N MET A 138 2.81 -21.45 -2.54
CA MET A 138 1.94 -22.55 -2.13
C MET A 138 2.19 -23.82 -2.93
N LEU A 139 2.29 -23.72 -4.26
CA LEU A 139 2.62 -24.86 -5.12
C LEU A 139 4.00 -25.45 -4.78
N PHE A 140 4.99 -24.61 -4.53
CA PHE A 140 6.32 -25.06 -4.15
C PHE A 140 6.30 -25.85 -2.83
N LEU A 141 5.60 -25.36 -1.80
CA LEU A 141 5.47 -26.05 -0.53
C LEU A 141 4.77 -27.40 -0.69
N HIS A 142 3.71 -27.44 -1.50
CA HIS A 142 2.98 -28.67 -1.81
C HIS A 142 3.84 -29.71 -2.53
N VAL A 143 4.55 -29.32 -3.58
CA VAL A 143 5.41 -30.22 -4.36
C VAL A 143 6.59 -30.74 -3.54
N THR A 144 7.10 -29.94 -2.59
CA THR A 144 8.23 -30.35 -1.73
C THR A 144 7.79 -31.17 -0.51
N GLY A 145 6.48 -31.39 -0.31
CA GLY A 145 5.94 -32.09 0.86
C GLY A 145 6.13 -31.32 2.17
N LEU A 146 6.46 -30.04 2.09
CA LEU A 146 6.56 -29.13 3.24
C LEU A 146 5.20 -28.54 3.64
N ASP A 147 4.11 -29.18 3.22
CA ASP A 147 2.76 -28.76 3.55
C ASP A 147 2.58 -28.76 5.08
N PRO A 148 2.35 -27.58 5.69
CA PRO A 148 2.15 -27.49 7.14
C PRO A 148 0.85 -28.16 7.63
N ILE A 149 0.01 -28.65 6.71
CA ILE A 149 -1.27 -29.33 7.00
C ILE A 149 -1.08 -30.85 7.14
N ALA A 150 0.06 -31.42 6.76
CA ALA A 150 0.25 -32.87 6.63
C ALA A 150 0.57 -33.64 7.93
N MET A 151 0.56 -33.02 9.12
CA MET A 151 0.73 -33.79 10.37
C MET A 151 -0.62 -34.37 10.82
N PRO A 152 -0.79 -35.72 10.81
CA PRO A 152 -2.01 -36.33 11.31
C PRO A 152 -2.18 -36.03 12.82
N PRO A 153 -3.41 -35.98 13.34
CA PRO A 153 -3.63 -35.89 14.77
C PRO A 153 -2.95 -37.09 15.43
N ALA A 154 -2.11 -36.83 16.45
CA ALA A 154 -1.54 -37.89 17.26
C ALA A 154 -2.68 -38.73 17.85
N SER A 155 -2.76 -39.98 17.41
CA SER A 155 -3.68 -41.02 17.90
C SER A 155 -3.45 -41.31 19.38
#